data_AF-A0A8J6YUK5-F1
#
_entry.id   AF-A0A8J6YUK5-F1
#
_cell.length_a   1.000
_cell.length_b   1.000
_cell.length_c   1.000
_cell.angle_alpha   90.00
_cell.angle_beta   90.00
_cell.angle_gamma   90.00
#
_symmetry.space_group_name_H-M   'P 1'
#
loop_
_entity.id
_entity.type
_entity.pdbx_description
1 polymer ?
#
loop_
_entity_poly.entity_id
_entity_poly.type
_entity_poly.pdbx_seq_one_letter_code
_entity_poly.pdbx_strand_id
1 'polypeptide(L)'
;MYSGNFLGQVEVDHYQTVRAMLGIHPFQFMWQLKPGETFQTTEAILVYTENGLGSFSRMSHRFIRRHVMKSHLSRNERPILINIWEAFYFSLTEEKILRIAQEARDVGIELLVVDDGWFGRRTNDARSLGDWRENRAIFPKGLAHFAEKILNQKLRFGLWIEPEMVSPDSDLYRQHPDWILRVPEYSPVLSRNQWILDLSREDVVRFLIDTIDRILTSIPISYIKWDMNRYMTDIGSFYWPASRQQ
;
A
#
# COMPACT_ATOMS: atom_id res chain seq x y z
N MET A 1 -3.21 16.61 5.01
CA MET A 1 -3.12 15.24 5.53
C MET A 1 -4.12 14.37 4.79
N TYR A 2 -3.77 13.92 3.59
CA TYR A 2 -4.65 13.15 2.71
C TYR A 2 -3.80 12.42 1.65
N SER A 3 -4.22 11.23 1.22
CA SER A 3 -3.48 10.40 0.25
C SER A 3 -4.24 10.16 -1.06
N GLY A 4 -5.42 10.77 -1.21
CA GLY A 4 -6.21 10.72 -2.44
C GLY A 4 -6.05 11.97 -3.31
N ASN A 5 -7.01 12.19 -4.22
CA ASN A 5 -7.00 13.34 -5.13
C ASN A 5 -7.03 14.67 -4.38
N PHE A 6 -6.02 15.53 -4.59
CA PHE A 6 -5.90 16.82 -3.93
C PHE A 6 -5.72 17.96 -4.94
N LEU A 7 -6.17 19.15 -4.58
CA LEU A 7 -5.92 20.39 -5.32
C LEU A 7 -5.14 21.35 -4.45
N GLY A 8 -3.99 21.83 -4.94
CA GLY A 8 -3.30 23.01 -4.44
C GLY A 8 -3.37 24.10 -5.50
N GLN A 9 -4.01 25.23 -5.20
CA GLN A 9 -4.25 26.31 -6.17
C GLN A 9 -3.87 27.65 -5.57
N VAL A 10 -3.25 28.52 -6.39
CA VAL A 10 -2.99 29.92 -6.07
C VAL A 10 -3.57 30.77 -7.19
N GLU A 11 -4.43 31.70 -6.84
CA GLU A 11 -5.09 32.64 -7.77
C GLU A 11 -4.71 34.06 -7.39
N VAL A 12 -4.44 34.89 -8.41
CA VAL A 12 -4.25 36.33 -8.26
C VAL A 12 -5.40 37.02 -8.96
N ASP A 13 -6.17 37.82 -8.24
CA ASP A 13 -7.32 38.51 -8.80
C ASP A 13 -6.94 39.82 -9.51
N HIS A 14 -7.93 40.48 -10.11
CA HIS A 14 -7.73 41.75 -10.82
C HIS A 14 -7.37 42.93 -9.89
N TYR A 15 -7.46 42.77 -8.58
CA TYR A 15 -6.97 43.71 -7.57
C TYR A 15 -5.56 43.38 -7.06
N GLN A 16 -4.89 42.39 -7.66
CA GLN A 16 -3.56 41.91 -7.24
C GLN A 16 -3.54 41.29 -5.84
N THR A 17 -4.68 40.74 -5.38
CA THR A 17 -4.74 39.97 -4.14
C THR A 17 -4.56 38.48 -4.41
N VAL A 18 -3.94 37.77 -3.47
CA VAL A 18 -3.62 36.34 -3.61
C VAL A 18 -4.59 35.50 -2.77
N ARG A 19 -5.20 34.50 -3.40
CA ARG A 19 -5.94 33.42 -2.73
C ARG A 19 -5.21 32.10 -2.93
N ALA A 20 -4.90 31.43 -1.82
CA ALA A 20 -4.37 30.07 -1.83
C ALA A 20 -5.41 29.08 -1.30
N MET A 21 -5.58 27.94 -1.98
CA MET A 21 -6.51 26.87 -1.63
C MET A 21 -5.78 25.53 -1.60
N LEU A 22 -6.10 24.69 -0.61
CA LEU A 22 -5.56 23.34 -0.48
C LEU A 22 -6.64 22.42 0.10
N GLY A 23 -6.95 21.32 -0.60
CA GLY A 23 -7.97 20.39 -0.13
C GLY A 23 -8.23 19.22 -1.08
N ILE A 24 -9.37 18.57 -0.88
CA ILE A 24 -9.87 17.51 -1.79
C ILE A 24 -10.07 18.12 -3.17
N HIS A 25 -9.62 17.42 -4.20
CA HIS A 25 -9.76 17.89 -5.58
C HIS A 25 -11.25 17.91 -5.98
N PRO A 26 -11.78 19.02 -6.56
CA PRO A 26 -13.21 19.14 -6.88
C PRO A 26 -13.63 18.36 -8.14
N PHE A 27 -12.67 18.02 -9.02
CA PHE A 27 -12.95 17.17 -10.19
C PHE A 27 -13.46 15.79 -9.76
N GLN A 28 -14.65 15.43 -10.26
CA GLN A 28 -15.31 14.15 -9.99
C GLN A 28 -15.43 13.85 -8.48
N PHE A 29 -15.80 14.87 -7.71
CA PHE A 29 -16.10 14.74 -6.29
C PHE A 29 -17.47 15.33 -6.00
N MET A 30 -18.43 14.45 -5.69
CA MET A 30 -19.74 14.85 -5.19
C MET A 30 -20.09 14.07 -3.92
N TRP A 31 -20.34 14.77 -2.81
CA TRP A 31 -20.76 14.14 -1.56
C TRP A 31 -22.24 14.41 -1.30
N GLN A 32 -23.07 13.36 -1.33
CA GLN A 32 -24.47 13.47 -0.93
C GLN A 32 -24.56 13.55 0.60
N LEU A 33 -24.90 14.73 1.12
CA LEU A 33 -25.08 14.97 2.55
C LEU A 33 -26.57 15.06 2.89
N LYS A 34 -27.10 14.07 3.62
CA LYS A 34 -28.52 14.05 4.02
C LYS A 34 -28.76 14.90 5.28
N PRO A 35 -30.02 15.28 5.58
CA PRO A 35 -30.35 15.97 6.83
C PRO A 35 -29.83 15.21 8.06
N GLY A 36 -29.10 15.90 8.92
CA GLY A 36 -28.51 15.33 10.14
C GLY A 36 -27.15 14.63 9.95
N GLU A 37 -26.68 14.46 8.71
CA GLU A 37 -25.34 13.92 8.45
C GLU A 37 -24.27 15.02 8.50
N THR A 38 -23.01 14.61 8.66
CA THR A 38 -21.84 15.49 8.67
C THR A 38 -20.80 15.04 7.66
N PHE A 39 -20.13 16.00 7.03
CA PHE A 39 -18.95 15.75 6.20
C PHE A 39 -17.73 16.42 6.82
N GLN A 40 -16.67 15.65 7.05
CA GLN A 40 -15.41 16.15 7.60
C GLN A 40 -14.37 16.25 6.49
N THR A 41 -13.82 17.45 6.28
CA THR A 41 -12.71 17.65 5.35
C THR A 41 -11.40 17.16 5.94
N THR A 42 -10.37 17.07 5.08
CA THR A 42 -9.01 16.74 5.49
C THR A 42 -8.34 17.94 6.17
N GLU A 43 -7.36 17.69 7.03
CA GLU A 43 -6.58 18.74 7.68
C GLU A 43 -5.47 19.26 6.76
N ALA A 44 -5.23 20.58 6.75
CA ALA A 44 -4.11 21.22 6.07
C ALA A 44 -3.04 21.68 7.07
N ILE A 45 -1.76 21.51 6.72
CA ILE A 45 -0.63 21.97 7.54
C ILE A 45 -0.04 23.21 6.87
N LEU A 46 -0.14 24.38 7.53
CA LEU A 46 0.46 25.62 7.07
C LEU A 46 1.65 25.97 7.95
N VAL A 47 2.79 26.30 7.32
CA VAL A 47 4.04 26.62 8.01
C VAL A 47 4.60 27.91 7.43
N TYR A 48 4.94 28.85 8.31
CA TYR A 48 5.57 30.12 7.95
C TYR A 48 6.93 30.26 8.64
N THR A 49 7.88 30.86 7.95
CA THR A 49 9.18 31.24 8.50
C THR A 49 9.78 32.37 7.67
N GLU A 50 10.44 33.32 8.32
CA GLU A 50 11.29 34.33 7.67
C GLU A 50 12.72 33.83 7.40
N ASN A 51 13.12 32.72 8.05
CA ASN A 51 14.48 32.15 8.00
C ASN A 51 14.74 31.18 6.82
N GLY A 52 14.09 31.42 5.68
CA GLY A 52 14.28 30.65 4.44
C GLY A 52 13.80 29.18 4.47
N LEU A 53 13.99 28.48 3.33
CA LEU A 53 13.46 27.13 3.10
C LEU A 53 14.03 26.06 4.05
N GLY A 54 15.28 26.22 4.51
CA GLY A 54 15.86 25.29 5.48
C GLY A 54 15.11 25.29 6.81
N SER A 55 14.70 26.46 7.29
CA SER A 55 13.88 26.58 8.51
C SER A 55 12.50 25.97 8.29
N PHE A 56 11.89 26.24 7.14
CA PHE A 56 10.58 25.73 6.75
C PHE A 56 10.56 24.19 6.81
N SER A 57 11.49 23.54 6.10
CA SER A 57 11.57 22.08 6.07
C SER A 57 11.79 21.50 7.47
N ARG A 58 12.69 22.07 8.28
CA ARG A 58 12.94 21.57 9.64
C ARG A 58 11.73 21.73 10.56
N MET A 59 10.95 22.81 10.43
CA MET A 59 9.70 22.99 11.15
C MET A 59 8.67 21.92 10.76
N SER A 60 8.43 21.74 9.46
CA SER A 60 7.54 20.71 8.93
C SER A 60 7.96 19.30 9.36
N HIS A 61 9.25 18.95 9.22
CA HIS A 61 9.79 17.64 9.64
C HIS A 61 9.62 17.39 11.14
N ARG A 62 9.77 18.41 11.99
CA ARG A 62 9.52 18.27 13.43
C ARG A 62 8.04 18.06 13.72
N PHE A 63 7.16 18.81 13.06
CA PHE A 63 5.72 18.69 13.25
C PHE A 63 5.23 17.28 12.87
N ILE A 64 5.56 16.81 11.66
CA ILE A 64 5.16 15.47 11.18
C ILE A 64 5.65 14.38 12.15
N ARG A 65 6.92 14.41 12.56
CA ARG A 65 7.49 13.39 13.46
C ARG A 65 6.88 13.40 14.87
N ARG A 66 6.48 14.56 15.39
CA ARG A 66 5.98 14.69 16.77
C ARG A 66 4.48 14.54 16.90
N HIS A 67 3.72 14.94 15.89
CA HIS A 67 2.27 15.11 15.99
C HIS A 67 1.46 14.31 14.95
N VAL A 68 2.08 13.83 13.87
CA VAL A 68 1.37 13.11 12.80
C VAL A 68 1.70 11.62 12.79
N MET A 69 2.98 11.26 12.87
CA MET A 69 3.39 9.86 12.88
C MET A 69 2.96 9.19 14.20
N LYS A 70 2.04 8.23 14.12
CA LYS A 70 1.50 7.50 15.28
C LYS A 70 2.41 6.37 15.78
N SER A 71 3.26 5.83 14.92
CA SER A 71 4.10 4.68 15.27
C SER A 71 5.22 5.07 16.23
N HIS A 72 5.43 4.26 17.26
CA HIS A 72 6.60 4.37 18.15
C HIS A 72 7.91 4.27 17.35
N LEU A 73 7.89 3.60 16.19
CA LEU A 73 9.03 3.52 15.25
C LEU A 73 9.45 4.88 14.68
N SER A 74 8.58 5.90 14.72
CA SER A 74 8.94 7.25 14.25
C SER A 74 10.15 7.83 14.99
N ARG A 75 10.38 7.39 16.24
CA ARG A 75 11.44 7.85 17.14
C ARG A 75 12.62 6.88 17.27
N ASN A 76 12.53 5.70 16.68
CA ASN A 76 13.57 4.69 16.72
C ASN A 76 14.47 4.78 15.47
N GLU A 77 15.68 4.23 15.57
CA GLU A 77 16.50 3.95 14.40
C GLU A 77 15.83 2.87 13.54
N ARG A 78 15.94 2.99 12.21
CA ARG A 78 15.35 2.03 11.27
C ARG A 78 16.40 0.97 10.93
N PRO A 79 16.00 -0.31 10.72
CA PRO A 79 16.92 -1.34 10.25
C PRO A 79 17.65 -0.92 8.99
N ILE A 80 18.94 -1.25 8.91
CA ILE A 80 19.61 -1.45 7.63
C ILE A 80 19.06 -2.76 7.06
N LEU A 81 18.35 -2.65 5.94
CA LEU A 81 17.65 -3.78 5.33
C LEU A 81 18.25 -4.16 3.99
N ILE A 82 18.06 -5.43 3.61
CA ILE A 82 18.22 -5.91 2.24
C ILE A 82 16.86 -6.38 1.73
N ASN A 83 16.48 -5.86 0.56
CA ASN A 83 15.28 -6.29 -0.15
C ASN A 83 15.72 -7.12 -1.37
N ILE A 84 15.12 -8.29 -1.54
CA ILE A 84 15.56 -9.25 -2.57
C ILE A 84 14.94 -9.03 -3.97
N TRP A 85 14.15 -7.98 -4.16
CA TRP A 85 13.42 -7.72 -5.41
C TRP A 85 14.35 -7.72 -6.63
N GLU A 86 15.32 -6.81 -6.71
CA GLU A 86 16.21 -6.72 -7.87
C GLU A 86 17.23 -7.86 -7.95
N ALA A 87 17.44 -8.59 -6.84
CA ALA A 87 18.35 -9.72 -6.81
C ALA A 87 17.79 -10.94 -7.57
N PHE A 88 16.46 -11.16 -7.50
CA PHE A 88 15.85 -12.37 -8.04
C PHE A 88 14.61 -12.14 -8.92
N TYR A 89 13.97 -10.98 -8.82
CA TYR A 89 12.60 -10.78 -9.30
C TYR A 89 11.73 -11.98 -8.86
N PHE A 90 11.10 -12.68 -9.80
CA PHE A 90 10.28 -13.85 -9.54
C PHE A 90 11.06 -15.19 -9.48
N SER A 91 12.39 -15.20 -9.67
CA SER A 91 13.22 -16.41 -9.66
C SER A 91 13.60 -16.86 -8.24
N LEU A 92 12.60 -16.93 -7.36
CA LEU A 92 12.76 -17.21 -5.93
C LEU A 92 12.85 -18.71 -5.64
N THR A 93 13.77 -19.08 -4.76
CA THR A 93 13.79 -20.38 -4.07
C THR A 93 14.20 -20.16 -2.61
N GLU A 94 13.69 -20.97 -1.68
CA GLU A 94 14.08 -20.88 -0.26
C GLU A 94 15.62 -20.88 -0.07
N GLU A 95 16.33 -21.74 -0.80
CA GLU A 95 17.80 -21.84 -0.73
C GLU A 95 18.51 -20.55 -1.13
N LYS A 96 18.13 -19.94 -2.26
CA LYS A 96 18.72 -18.68 -2.73
C LYS A 96 18.55 -17.57 -1.71
N ILE A 97 17.37 -17.49 -1.10
CA ILE A 97 17.06 -16.45 -0.12
C ILE A 97 17.85 -16.69 1.18
N LEU A 98 17.95 -17.93 1.65
CA LEU A 98 18.76 -18.26 2.84
C LEU A 98 20.25 -17.96 2.65
N ARG A 99 20.78 -18.11 1.42
CA ARG A 99 22.15 -17.74 1.10
C ARG A 99 22.38 -16.23 1.19
N ILE A 100 21.49 -15.42 0.59
CA ILE A 100 21.57 -13.97 0.72
C ILE A 100 21.42 -13.54 2.19
N ALA A 101 20.56 -14.19 2.96
CA ALA A 101 20.41 -13.90 4.38
C ALA A 101 21.75 -14.08 5.14
N GLN A 102 22.48 -15.15 4.84
CA GLN A 102 23.78 -15.42 5.46
C GLN A 102 24.81 -14.37 5.05
N GLU A 103 24.92 -14.05 3.77
CA GLU A 103 25.84 -13.01 3.26
C GLU A 103 25.49 -11.62 3.81
N ALA A 104 24.20 -11.29 3.92
CA ALA A 104 23.70 -10.04 4.47
C ALA A 104 24.06 -9.89 5.96
N ARG A 105 23.93 -10.98 6.73
CA ARG A 105 24.36 -11.01 8.13
C ARG A 105 25.86 -10.71 8.27
N ASP A 106 26.69 -11.29 7.41
CA ASP A 106 28.15 -11.14 7.49
C ASP A 106 28.62 -9.70 7.24
N VAL A 107 27.82 -8.90 6.53
CA VAL A 107 28.07 -7.46 6.30
C VAL A 107 27.27 -6.54 7.23
N GLY A 108 26.57 -7.09 8.22
CA GLY A 108 25.86 -6.32 9.25
C GLY A 108 24.46 -5.81 8.89
N ILE A 109 23.80 -6.39 7.88
CA ILE A 109 22.38 -6.14 7.61
C ILE A 109 21.55 -6.66 8.80
N GLU A 110 20.43 -6.00 9.08
CA GLU A 110 19.59 -6.26 10.25
C GLU A 110 18.20 -6.80 9.92
N LEU A 111 17.74 -6.64 8.67
CA LEU A 111 16.41 -7.02 8.19
C LEU A 111 16.48 -7.54 6.75
N LEU A 112 15.97 -8.75 6.55
CA LEU A 112 15.71 -9.29 5.21
C LEU A 112 14.24 -9.06 4.86
N VAL A 113 13.99 -8.46 3.69
CA VAL A 113 12.64 -8.29 3.12
C VAL A 113 12.46 -9.23 1.93
N VAL A 114 11.53 -10.17 2.04
CA VAL A 114 11.04 -10.96 0.90
C VAL A 114 10.01 -10.13 0.15
N ASP A 115 10.34 -9.81 -1.10
CA ASP A 115 9.50 -8.99 -1.98
C ASP A 115 8.48 -9.83 -2.78
N ASP A 116 7.89 -9.28 -3.84
CA ASP A 116 6.88 -9.95 -4.68
C ASP A 116 7.32 -11.37 -5.15
N GLY A 117 6.35 -12.28 -5.29
CA GLY A 117 6.55 -13.67 -5.73
C GLY A 117 6.34 -14.76 -4.68
N TRP A 118 6.23 -14.40 -3.39
CA TRP A 118 6.13 -15.39 -2.30
C TRP A 118 4.79 -16.13 -2.20
N PHE A 119 3.75 -15.64 -2.90
CA PHE A 119 2.36 -16.07 -2.76
C PHE A 119 1.78 -16.69 -4.04
N GLY A 120 0.67 -17.41 -3.88
CA GLY A 120 -0.11 -18.00 -4.96
C GLY A 120 0.76 -18.76 -5.98
N ARG A 121 0.55 -18.47 -7.27
CA ARG A 121 1.39 -18.93 -8.38
C ARG A 121 2.14 -17.77 -9.02
N ARG A 122 2.57 -16.80 -8.20
CA ARG A 122 3.17 -15.52 -8.62
C ARG A 122 4.57 -15.71 -9.20
N THR A 123 4.65 -16.11 -10.46
CA THR A 123 5.90 -16.26 -11.22
C THR A 123 6.18 -15.10 -12.17
N ASN A 124 5.23 -14.16 -12.29
CA ASN A 124 5.32 -12.90 -13.01
C ASN A 124 4.26 -11.93 -12.45
N ASP A 125 4.20 -10.71 -13.00
CA ASP A 125 3.29 -9.66 -12.56
C ASP A 125 1.83 -9.84 -13.04
N ALA A 126 1.53 -10.83 -13.88
CA ALA A 126 0.24 -10.99 -14.54
C ALA A 126 -0.77 -11.93 -13.84
N ARG A 127 -0.45 -12.41 -12.63
CA ARG A 127 -1.28 -13.41 -11.91
C ARG A 127 -1.19 -13.30 -10.39
N SER A 128 -2.13 -13.95 -9.71
CA SER A 128 -2.14 -14.22 -8.27
C SER A 128 -2.29 -13.04 -7.32
N LEU A 129 -2.32 -11.78 -7.75
CA LEU A 129 -2.72 -10.69 -6.84
C LEU A 129 -4.14 -10.97 -6.35
N GLY A 130 -4.34 -10.85 -5.03
CA GLY A 130 -5.54 -11.29 -4.32
C GLY A 130 -5.40 -12.66 -3.64
N ASP A 131 -4.50 -13.52 -4.12
CA ASP A 131 -4.30 -14.88 -3.59
C ASP A 131 -3.17 -14.92 -2.56
N TRP A 132 -3.37 -14.25 -1.43
CA TRP A 132 -2.37 -14.09 -0.36
C TRP A 132 -2.18 -15.36 0.48
N ARG A 133 -1.67 -16.41 -0.16
CA ARG A 133 -1.30 -17.69 0.47
C ARG A 133 0.10 -18.04 0.02
N GLU A 134 0.92 -18.53 0.93
CA GLU A 134 2.31 -18.89 0.63
C GLU A 134 2.44 -19.88 -0.53
N ASN A 135 3.44 -19.66 -1.39
CA ASN A 135 3.77 -20.58 -2.46
C ASN A 135 4.65 -21.72 -1.93
N ARG A 136 4.04 -22.89 -1.72
CA ARG A 136 4.73 -24.09 -1.21
C ARG A 136 5.78 -24.67 -2.16
N ALA A 137 5.82 -24.28 -3.43
CA ALA A 137 6.93 -24.66 -4.31
C ALA A 137 8.20 -23.87 -3.99
N ILE A 138 8.06 -22.61 -3.54
CA ILE A 138 9.18 -21.77 -3.10
C ILE A 138 9.54 -22.09 -1.65
N PHE A 139 8.53 -22.25 -0.78
CA PHE A 139 8.67 -22.53 0.65
C PHE A 139 7.99 -23.87 1.01
N PRO A 140 8.62 -25.03 0.77
CA PRO A 140 8.01 -26.35 1.00
C PRO A 140 7.45 -26.54 2.41
N LYS A 141 8.16 -26.03 3.42
CA LYS A 141 7.74 -26.08 4.83
C LYS A 141 6.91 -24.89 5.28
N GLY A 142 6.63 -23.94 4.38
CA GLY A 142 5.84 -22.74 4.64
C GLY A 142 6.69 -21.55 5.08
N LEU A 143 6.11 -20.36 4.96
CA LEU A 143 6.75 -19.08 5.18
C LEU A 143 7.05 -18.84 6.67
N ALA A 144 6.23 -19.38 7.58
CA ALA A 144 6.51 -19.35 9.02
C ALA A 144 7.82 -20.10 9.35
N HIS A 145 7.98 -21.32 8.84
CA HIS A 145 9.22 -22.09 9.02
C HIS A 145 10.44 -21.39 8.40
N PHE A 146 10.25 -20.77 7.24
CA PHE A 146 11.29 -19.98 6.59
C PHE A 146 11.69 -18.75 7.42
N ALA A 147 10.71 -17.99 7.92
CA ALA A 147 10.95 -16.82 8.75
C ALA A 147 11.72 -17.18 10.04
N GLU A 148 11.40 -18.31 10.68
CA GLU A 148 12.18 -18.82 11.82
C GLU A 148 13.65 -19.08 11.47
N LYS A 149 13.97 -19.55 10.26
CA LYS A 149 15.37 -19.68 9.81
C LYS A 149 16.06 -18.33 9.70
N ILE A 150 15.37 -17.31 9.20
CA ILE A 150 15.90 -15.94 9.11
C ILE A 150 16.19 -15.38 10.52
N LEU A 151 15.26 -15.57 11.46
CA LEU A 151 15.45 -15.18 12.86
C LEU A 151 16.63 -15.90 13.51
N ASN A 152 16.82 -17.20 13.22
CA ASN A 152 17.96 -17.97 13.70
C ASN A 152 19.31 -17.49 13.12
N GLN A 153 19.30 -16.82 11.97
CA GLN A 153 20.47 -16.10 11.43
C GLN A 153 20.66 -14.71 12.06
N LYS A 154 19.88 -14.36 13.09
CA LYS A 154 19.88 -13.06 13.77
C LYS A 154 19.46 -11.89 12.88
N LEU A 155 18.71 -12.16 11.83
CA LEU A 155 18.07 -11.15 10.99
C LEU A 155 16.61 -11.01 11.36
N ARG A 156 16.09 -9.78 11.29
CA ARG A 156 14.65 -9.55 11.27
C ARG A 156 14.06 -10.00 9.93
N PHE A 157 12.77 -10.33 9.94
CA PHE A 157 12.03 -10.73 8.75
C PHE A 157 10.98 -9.67 8.36
N GLY A 158 10.93 -9.35 7.07
CA GLY A 158 9.95 -8.47 6.47
C GLY A 158 9.34 -9.06 5.20
N LEU A 159 8.12 -8.63 4.88
CA LEU A 159 7.35 -9.21 3.78
C LEU A 159 6.66 -8.11 2.95
N TRP A 160 6.55 -8.34 1.65
CA TRP A 160 5.82 -7.47 0.72
C TRP A 160 4.35 -7.88 0.59
N ILE A 161 3.46 -6.90 0.41
CA ILE A 161 2.05 -7.11 0.07
C ILE A 161 1.51 -5.93 -0.75
N GLU A 162 0.54 -6.18 -1.63
CA GLU A 162 -0.15 -5.17 -2.45
C GLU A 162 -1.68 -5.40 -2.37
N PRO A 163 -2.29 -5.15 -1.21
CA PRO A 163 -3.62 -5.66 -0.88
C PRO A 163 -4.74 -4.98 -1.67
N GLU A 164 -4.53 -3.80 -2.24
CA GLU A 164 -5.54 -3.11 -3.05
C GLU A 164 -5.78 -3.75 -4.42
N MET A 165 -4.98 -4.74 -4.81
CA MET A 165 -4.93 -5.21 -6.20
C MET A 165 -5.40 -6.65 -6.35
N VAL A 166 -5.88 -6.95 -7.56
CA VAL A 166 -6.29 -8.29 -7.95
C VAL A 166 -5.92 -8.57 -9.40
N SER A 167 -5.46 -9.79 -9.68
CA SER A 167 -5.13 -10.22 -11.05
C SER A 167 -6.34 -10.87 -11.72
N PRO A 168 -6.50 -10.74 -13.05
CA PRO A 168 -7.49 -11.53 -13.80
C PRO A 168 -7.32 -13.04 -13.61
N ASP A 169 -6.07 -13.52 -13.57
CA ASP A 169 -5.73 -14.90 -13.19
C ASP A 169 -5.44 -14.98 -11.68
N SER A 170 -6.50 -14.95 -10.88
CA SER A 170 -6.49 -15.21 -9.44
C SER A 170 -7.72 -16.01 -9.02
N ASP A 171 -7.61 -16.77 -7.94
CA ASP A 171 -8.77 -17.43 -7.33
C ASP A 171 -9.74 -16.41 -6.74
N LEU A 172 -9.22 -15.30 -6.20
CA LEU A 172 -10.04 -14.18 -5.71
C LEU A 172 -10.99 -13.64 -6.80
N TYR A 173 -10.45 -13.29 -7.97
CA TYR A 173 -11.27 -12.75 -9.05
C TYR A 173 -12.26 -13.78 -9.61
N ARG A 174 -11.86 -15.05 -9.70
CA ARG A 174 -12.76 -16.13 -10.13
C ARG A 174 -13.96 -16.29 -9.18
N GLN A 175 -13.77 -16.10 -7.88
CA GLN A 175 -14.82 -16.22 -6.87
C GLN A 175 -15.64 -14.94 -6.72
N HIS A 176 -15.01 -13.78 -6.88
CA HIS A 176 -15.59 -12.46 -6.64
C HIS A 176 -15.30 -11.50 -7.80
N PRO A 177 -15.84 -11.74 -9.01
CA PRO A 177 -15.58 -10.88 -10.16
C PRO A 177 -16.16 -9.47 -10.01
N ASP A 178 -17.12 -9.29 -9.11
CA ASP A 178 -17.79 -8.02 -8.78
C ASP A 178 -16.98 -7.14 -7.79
N TRP A 179 -15.88 -7.65 -7.23
CA TRP A 179 -15.07 -6.92 -6.24
C TRP A 179 -14.10 -5.90 -6.84
N ILE A 180 -14.01 -5.78 -8.16
CA ILE A 180 -13.11 -4.81 -8.79
C ILE A 180 -13.77 -3.45 -8.99
N LEU A 181 -12.96 -2.39 -8.96
CA LEU A 181 -13.37 -1.08 -9.47
C LEU A 181 -13.59 -1.19 -10.98
N ARG A 182 -14.82 -0.92 -11.41
CA ARG A 182 -15.23 -1.00 -12.80
C ARG A 182 -16.52 -0.23 -13.03
N VAL A 183 -16.62 0.42 -14.19
CA VAL A 183 -17.89 0.91 -14.74
C VAL A 183 -18.59 -0.26 -15.45
N PRO A 184 -19.78 -0.69 -15.02
CA PRO A 184 -20.42 -1.95 -15.47
C PRO A 184 -20.49 -2.14 -16.99
N GLU A 185 -20.72 -1.07 -17.73
CA GLU A 185 -20.93 -1.07 -19.19
C GLU A 185 -19.62 -1.18 -19.99
N TYR A 186 -18.46 -1.01 -19.35
CA TYR A 186 -17.16 -0.98 -20.02
C TYR A 186 -16.27 -2.14 -19.58
N SER A 187 -15.40 -2.59 -20.48
CA SER A 187 -14.34 -3.54 -20.10
C SER A 187 -13.30 -2.83 -19.24
N PRO A 188 -12.88 -3.42 -18.10
CA PRO A 188 -11.97 -2.75 -17.18
C PRO A 188 -10.54 -2.70 -17.75
N VAL A 189 -9.89 -1.55 -17.64
CA VAL A 189 -8.56 -1.35 -18.21
C VAL A 189 -7.48 -2.01 -17.35
N LEU A 190 -6.64 -2.83 -17.98
CA LEU A 190 -5.46 -3.38 -17.34
C LEU A 190 -4.33 -2.34 -17.32
N SER A 191 -3.66 -2.25 -16.18
CA SER A 191 -2.37 -1.58 -16.02
C SER A 191 -1.51 -2.49 -15.17
N ARG A 192 -0.27 -2.75 -15.60
CA ARG A 192 0.60 -3.78 -15.01
C ARG A 192 -0.11 -5.15 -14.83
N ASN A 193 -0.97 -5.52 -15.78
CA ASN A 193 -1.70 -6.80 -15.81
C ASN A 193 -2.60 -7.08 -14.57
N GLN A 194 -2.99 -6.05 -13.82
CA GLN A 194 -3.82 -6.17 -12.62
C GLN A 194 -4.99 -5.18 -12.66
N TRP A 195 -5.98 -5.32 -11.78
CA TRP A 195 -7.04 -4.36 -11.48
C TRP A 195 -7.02 -3.96 -10.00
N ILE A 196 -7.85 -2.99 -9.62
CA ILE A 196 -7.98 -2.49 -8.26
C ILE A 196 -9.26 -3.06 -7.64
N LEU A 197 -9.20 -3.49 -6.38
CA LEU A 197 -10.35 -3.88 -5.58
C LEU A 197 -11.18 -2.66 -5.17
N ASP A 198 -12.49 -2.82 -5.14
CA ASP A 198 -13.42 -1.79 -4.68
C ASP A 198 -13.41 -1.69 -3.13
N LEU A 199 -12.49 -0.89 -2.61
CA LEU A 199 -12.34 -0.63 -1.18
C LEU A 199 -13.47 0.21 -0.57
N SER A 200 -14.44 0.66 -1.37
CA SER A 200 -15.64 1.31 -0.82
C SER A 200 -16.61 0.30 -0.20
N ARG A 201 -16.41 -1.00 -0.44
CA ARG A 201 -17.25 -2.08 0.08
C ARG A 201 -16.69 -2.67 1.36
N GLU A 202 -17.55 -2.85 2.36
CA GLU A 202 -17.15 -3.39 3.66
C GLU A 202 -16.70 -4.86 3.60
N ASP A 203 -17.28 -5.67 2.69
CA ASP A 203 -16.92 -7.08 2.52
C ASP A 203 -15.50 -7.25 1.96
N VAL A 204 -15.13 -6.43 0.97
CA VAL A 204 -13.77 -6.35 0.42
C VAL A 204 -12.78 -5.92 1.49
N VAL A 205 -13.07 -4.84 2.23
CA VAL A 205 -12.19 -4.35 3.30
C VAL A 205 -12.02 -5.40 4.39
N ARG A 206 -13.09 -6.09 4.80
CA ARG A 206 -13.02 -7.15 5.80
C ARG A 206 -12.17 -8.32 5.33
N PHE A 207 -12.34 -8.78 4.09
CA PHE A 207 -11.49 -9.82 3.51
C PHE A 207 -10.00 -9.45 3.57
N LEU A 208 -9.64 -8.20 3.24
CA LEU A 208 -8.27 -7.73 3.30
C LEU A 208 -7.73 -7.66 4.73
N ILE A 209 -8.54 -7.17 5.68
CA ILE A 209 -8.19 -7.14 7.11
C ILE A 209 -7.93 -8.56 7.61
N ASP A 210 -8.85 -9.50 7.39
CA ASP A 210 -8.72 -10.90 7.83
C ASP A 210 -7.50 -11.58 7.19
N THR A 211 -7.23 -11.25 5.92
CA THR A 211 -6.07 -11.76 5.20
C THR A 211 -4.76 -11.26 5.80
N ILE A 212 -4.65 -9.95 6.03
CA ILE A 212 -3.47 -9.32 6.62
C ILE A 212 -3.27 -9.80 8.06
N ASP A 213 -4.34 -9.84 8.86
CA ASP A 213 -4.30 -10.33 10.24
C ASP A 213 -3.78 -11.77 10.30
N ARG A 214 -4.32 -12.67 9.47
CA ARG A 214 -3.83 -14.05 9.37
C ARG A 214 -2.34 -14.13 9.01
N ILE A 215 -1.86 -13.30 8.08
CA ILE A 215 -0.43 -13.28 7.69
C ILE A 215 0.43 -12.80 8.86
N LEU A 216 0.05 -11.68 9.50
CA LEU A 216 0.81 -11.06 10.58
C LEU A 216 0.79 -11.87 11.88
N THR A 217 -0.26 -12.65 12.12
CA THR A 217 -0.39 -13.50 13.32
C THR A 217 0.27 -14.87 13.15
N SER A 218 0.37 -15.39 11.92
CA SER A 218 0.92 -16.73 11.66
C SER A 218 2.41 -16.78 11.35
N ILE A 219 3.02 -15.64 11.01
CA ILE A 219 4.43 -15.54 10.60
C ILE A 219 5.08 -14.44 11.45
N PRO A 220 6.31 -14.64 11.96
CA PRO A 220 6.99 -13.65 12.81
C PRO A 220 7.55 -12.49 11.97
N ILE A 221 6.65 -11.67 11.41
CA ILE A 221 6.96 -10.52 10.57
C ILE A 221 7.19 -9.29 11.45
N SER A 222 8.28 -8.58 11.19
CA SER A 222 8.64 -7.33 11.88
C SER A 222 8.51 -6.08 11.01
N TYR A 223 8.28 -6.27 9.70
CA TYR A 223 8.21 -5.21 8.71
C TYR A 223 7.31 -5.62 7.54
N ILE A 224 6.46 -4.70 7.08
CA ILE A 224 5.68 -4.87 5.86
C ILE A 224 6.08 -3.79 4.85
N LYS A 225 6.40 -4.21 3.62
CA LYS A 225 6.39 -3.32 2.46
C LYS A 225 4.99 -3.41 1.85
N TRP A 226 4.16 -2.42 2.17
CA TRP A 226 2.83 -2.27 1.59
C TRP A 226 2.97 -1.46 0.31
N ASP A 227 2.65 -2.07 -0.83
CA ASP A 227 2.83 -1.51 -2.16
C ASP A 227 1.50 -1.25 -2.87
N MET A 228 1.52 -0.45 -3.93
CA MET A 228 0.35 -0.09 -4.74
C MET A 228 0.82 0.37 -6.12
N ASN A 229 0.71 -0.50 -7.13
CA ASN A 229 1.45 -0.37 -8.39
C ASN A 229 0.63 0.04 -9.62
N ARG A 230 -0.57 0.61 -9.44
CA ARG A 230 -1.31 1.24 -10.55
C ARG A 230 -2.24 2.36 -10.10
N TYR A 231 -2.45 3.34 -10.98
CA TYR A 231 -3.51 4.32 -10.78
C TYR A 231 -4.91 3.75 -11.03
N MET A 232 -5.89 4.40 -10.42
CA MET A 232 -7.30 4.14 -10.69
C MET A 232 -7.70 4.73 -12.05
N THR A 233 -8.42 3.95 -12.86
CA THR A 233 -8.83 4.34 -14.23
C THR A 233 -10.34 4.16 -14.46
N ASP A 234 -10.93 3.13 -13.85
CA ASP A 234 -12.32 2.73 -14.05
C ASP A 234 -13.13 2.98 -12.77
N ILE A 235 -13.27 4.25 -12.37
CA ILE A 235 -13.93 4.63 -11.11
C ILE A 235 -15.43 4.30 -11.17
N GLY A 236 -15.79 3.13 -10.67
CA GLY A 236 -17.15 2.63 -10.59
C GLY A 236 -17.22 1.39 -9.70
N SER A 237 -18.43 1.06 -9.27
CA SER A 237 -18.73 -0.03 -8.35
C SER A 237 -19.99 -0.76 -8.82
N PHE A 238 -19.98 -2.09 -8.78
CA PHE A 238 -21.19 -2.90 -8.95
C PHE A 238 -22.12 -2.85 -7.74
N TYR A 239 -21.58 -2.49 -6.57
CA TYR A 239 -22.30 -2.57 -5.29
C TYR A 239 -23.13 -1.31 -5.01
N TRP A 240 -22.58 -0.13 -5.29
CA TRP A 240 -23.26 1.13 -5.01
C TRP A 240 -24.27 1.51 -6.09
N PRO A 241 -25.36 2.23 -5.76
CA PRO A 241 -26.21 2.83 -6.78
C PRO A 241 -25.50 4.02 -7.44
N ALA A 242 -25.87 4.36 -8.68
CA ALA A 242 -25.26 5.46 -9.43
C ALA A 242 -25.25 6.81 -8.68
N SER A 243 -26.25 7.05 -7.81
CA SER A 243 -26.32 8.26 -6.97
C SER A 243 -25.24 8.36 -5.89
N ARG A 244 -24.50 7.28 -5.62
CA ARG A 244 -23.41 7.23 -4.64
C ARG A 244 -22.03 7.06 -5.28
N GLN A 245 -21.93 7.23 -6.60
CA GLN A 245 -20.70 6.99 -7.37
C GLN A 245 -20.25 8.20 -8.21
N GLN A 246 -20.71 9.41 -7.88
CA GLN A 246 -20.42 10.65 -8.64
C GLN A 246 -19.39 11.56 -7.98
#